data_AF-A0A8C5M0M2-F1
#
_entry.id   AF-A0A8C5M0M2-F1
#
_cell.length_a   1.000
_cell.length_b   1.000
_cell.length_c   1.000
_cell.angle_alpha   90.00
_cell.angle_beta   90.00
_cell.angle_gamma   90.00
#
_symmetry.space_group_name_H-M   'P 1'
#
loop_
_entity.id
_entity.type
_entity.pdbx_description
1 polymer ?
#
loop_
_entity_poly.entity_id
_entity_poly.type
_entity_poly.pdbx_seq_one_letter_code
_entity_poly.pdbx_strand_id
1 'polypeptide(L)'
;MGISLPSNRDRTGTVCSGNSPGFGELPALWIAEWPGKAIRISLDNPDRLQDQKQHGFTSGRSCQTNLIDFFDWVTKIDTGGAVDIAYLDFSKAFDTVTHRRLINKLQSLSLDSNIVEWIRQWLSDRQQRVVVNGVYSAHGLVTSGVPQGSVLGPILFNIFVGDIAEGINGKVCLFADDTKICNRVDVPGGISQMTNDLGKLKKWSELWQLSFNVDKCKIMHLGRKNPRAEYRIFDTVLTSTSEEKDLGVIISEDLKVSSQCNRAAGNASRMLGCVGRGISSRKREVLMPLYRALVRPHLEYCVQYWRP
;
A
#
# COMPACT_ATOMS: atom_id res chain seq x y z
N MET A 1 -22.63 -40.67 34.35
CA MET A 1 -21.16 -40.76 34.30
C MET A 1 -20.64 -39.45 33.76
N GLY A 2 -20.04 -38.64 34.63
CA GLY A 2 -19.56 -37.30 34.27
C GLY A 2 -18.27 -37.37 33.49
N ILE A 3 -18.16 -36.53 32.45
CA ILE A 3 -16.88 -36.16 31.85
C ILE A 3 -16.92 -34.64 31.64
N SER A 4 -15.96 -34.02 32.29
CA SER A 4 -15.68 -32.60 32.44
C SER A 4 -15.28 -31.96 31.10
N LEU A 5 -15.78 -30.75 30.84
CA LEU A 5 -15.31 -29.88 29.76
C LEU A 5 -13.94 -29.29 30.14
N PRO A 6 -12.92 -29.29 29.25
CA PRO A 6 -11.73 -28.48 29.46
C PRO A 6 -12.02 -27.03 29.09
N SER A 7 -11.74 -26.12 30.03
CA SER A 7 -11.53 -24.70 29.78
C SER A 7 -10.26 -24.51 28.95
N ASN A 8 -10.34 -23.80 27.82
CA ASN A 8 -9.15 -23.34 27.10
C ASN A 8 -9.06 -21.83 27.20
N ARG A 9 -8.22 -21.39 28.15
CA ARG A 9 -7.53 -20.10 28.11
C ARG A 9 -6.41 -20.18 27.06
N ASP A 10 -5.86 -19.01 26.75
CA ASP A 10 -4.62 -18.76 26.00
C ASP A 10 -4.76 -18.54 24.48
N ARG A 11 -5.47 -17.45 24.12
CA ARG A 11 -5.03 -16.60 23.01
C ARG A 11 -3.99 -15.63 23.57
N THR A 12 -2.72 -15.92 23.35
CA THR A 12 -1.62 -14.97 23.59
C THR A 12 -1.71 -13.85 22.56
N GLY A 13 -2.50 -12.83 22.88
CA GLY A 13 -2.39 -11.51 22.28
C GLY A 13 -1.15 -10.81 22.84
N THR A 14 -0.39 -10.16 21.97
CA THR A 14 0.69 -9.25 22.34
C THR A 14 0.11 -8.11 23.19
N VAL A 15 0.26 -8.19 24.50
CA VAL A 15 -0.04 -7.09 25.42
C VAL A 15 1.19 -6.19 25.45
N CYS A 16 1.13 -5.04 24.79
CA CYS A 16 2.05 -3.94 25.06
C CYS A 16 1.69 -3.35 26.43
N SER A 17 2.44 -3.72 27.47
CA SER A 17 2.31 -3.10 28.79
C SER A 17 3.08 -1.77 28.79
N GLY A 18 2.38 -0.67 28.59
CA GLY A 18 2.85 0.69 28.86
C GLY A 18 2.04 1.31 29.99
N ASN A 19 2.70 1.68 31.08
CA ASN A 19 2.10 2.44 32.17
C ASN A 19 1.64 3.80 31.65
N SER A 20 0.33 4.08 31.74
CA SER A 20 -0.25 5.39 31.45
C SER A 20 -0.09 6.32 32.65
N PRO A 21 0.42 7.56 32.51
CA PRO A 21 0.26 8.58 33.55
C PRO A 21 -1.17 9.14 33.51
N GLY A 22 -1.68 9.51 34.69
CA GLY A 22 -3.06 9.89 34.93
C GLY A 22 -3.57 11.04 34.04
N PHE A 23 -4.73 10.80 33.43
CA PHE A 23 -5.54 11.82 32.78
C PHE A 23 -6.12 12.76 33.85
N GLY A 24 -5.88 14.07 33.70
CA GLY A 24 -6.77 15.08 34.26
C GLY A 24 -8.14 14.97 33.60
N GLU A 25 -9.20 15.13 34.39
CA GLU A 25 -10.60 14.87 34.02
C GLU A 25 -11.00 15.52 32.69
N LEU A 26 -11.21 14.69 31.66
CA LEU A 26 -11.91 15.06 30.43
C LEU A 26 -13.39 14.71 30.58
N PRO A 27 -14.33 15.50 30.02
CA PRO A 27 -15.76 15.31 30.20
C PRO A 27 -16.22 13.90 29.81
N ALA A 28 -17.03 13.28 30.67
CA ALA A 28 -17.46 11.88 30.68
C ALA A 28 -18.23 11.38 29.44
N LEU A 29 -18.32 12.16 28.36
CA LEU A 29 -18.97 11.77 27.10
C LEU A 29 -17.98 11.21 26.05
N TRP A 30 -16.67 11.20 26.32
CA TRP A 30 -15.64 10.66 25.41
C TRP A 30 -15.23 9.20 25.68
N ILE A 31 -15.77 8.55 26.72
CA ILE A 31 -15.23 7.27 27.23
C ILE A 31 -15.89 6.02 26.58
N ALA A 32 -16.81 6.19 25.62
CA ALA A 32 -17.42 5.05 24.92
C ALA A 32 -16.79 4.70 23.56
N GLU A 33 -15.92 5.55 22.99
CA GLU A 33 -15.28 5.30 21.70
C GLU A 33 -13.76 5.46 21.79
N TRP A 34 -13.03 4.48 21.25
CA TRP A 34 -11.56 4.48 21.16
C TRP A 34 -11.01 5.86 20.69
N PRO A 35 -9.99 6.43 21.36
CA PRO A 35 -9.34 7.67 20.91
C PRO A 35 -8.89 7.60 19.44
N GLY A 36 -8.47 6.41 19.00
CA GLY A 36 -8.10 6.14 17.61
C GLY A 36 -9.23 6.37 16.60
N LYS A 37 -10.50 6.26 17.00
CA LYS A 37 -11.67 6.50 16.12
C LYS A 37 -11.90 8.00 15.93
N ALA A 38 -11.80 8.79 17.00
CA ALA A 38 -11.86 10.25 16.93
C ALA A 38 -10.66 10.85 16.17
N ILE A 39 -9.45 10.32 16.41
CA ILE A 39 -8.25 10.67 15.67
C ILE A 39 -8.43 10.31 14.20
N ARG A 40 -8.94 9.11 13.89
CA ARG A 40 -9.23 8.70 12.51
C ARG A 40 -10.23 9.63 11.83
N ILE A 41 -11.31 10.04 12.50
CA ILE A 41 -12.28 11.00 11.93
C ILE A 41 -11.63 12.36 11.67
N SER A 42 -10.78 12.83 12.59
CA SER A 42 -10.07 14.10 12.47
C SER A 42 -9.03 14.08 11.33
N LEU A 43 -8.39 12.91 11.13
CA LEU A 43 -7.42 12.68 10.06
C LEU A 43 -8.11 12.41 8.73
N ASP A 44 -9.05 11.47 8.61
CA ASP A 44 -9.76 11.08 7.37
C ASP A 44 -10.67 12.18 6.78
N ASN A 45 -10.59 13.44 7.25
CA ASN A 45 -11.30 14.54 6.64
C ASN A 45 -10.84 14.71 5.17
N PRO A 46 -11.73 14.50 4.18
CA PRO A 46 -11.36 14.48 2.75
C PRO A 46 -10.80 15.81 2.25
N ASP A 47 -11.07 16.92 2.96
CA ASP A 47 -10.51 18.23 2.62
C ASP A 47 -9.04 18.41 3.08
N ARG A 48 -8.52 17.52 3.95
CA ARG A 48 -7.18 17.62 4.55
C ARG A 48 -6.16 16.61 4.00
N LEU A 49 -6.60 15.45 3.51
CA LEU A 49 -5.75 14.43 2.88
C LEU A 49 -5.76 14.51 1.33
N GLN A 50 -5.90 15.71 0.77
CA GLN A 50 -6.09 15.97 -0.66
C GLN A 50 -4.86 15.66 -1.56
N ASP A 51 -4.17 14.53 -1.38
CA ASP A 51 -3.53 13.92 -2.54
C ASP A 51 -4.52 12.97 -3.21
N GLN A 52 -5.14 13.46 -4.28
CA GLN A 52 -6.02 12.66 -5.14
C GLN A 52 -5.30 11.48 -5.81
N LYS A 53 -4.00 11.27 -5.59
CA LYS A 53 -3.21 10.20 -6.18
C LYS A 53 -3.05 8.96 -5.28
N GLN A 54 -3.31 9.05 -3.97
CA GLN A 54 -3.20 7.90 -3.04
C GLN A 54 -4.51 7.11 -2.91
N HIS A 55 -4.48 5.83 -3.27
CA HIS A 55 -5.63 4.93 -3.23
C HIS A 55 -5.57 3.89 -2.10
N GLY A 56 -4.37 3.61 -1.58
CA GLY A 56 -4.18 2.68 -0.47
C GLY A 56 -4.70 3.30 0.82
N PHE A 57 -5.47 2.54 1.60
CA PHE A 57 -6.04 2.97 2.88
C PHE A 57 -6.92 4.23 2.85
N THR A 58 -7.34 4.67 1.66
CA THR A 58 -8.21 5.82 1.45
C THR A 58 -9.65 5.36 1.25
N SER A 59 -10.60 5.98 1.98
CA SER A 59 -12.03 5.66 1.84
C SER A 59 -12.52 5.89 0.41
N GLY A 60 -13.35 4.98 -0.10
CA GLY A 60 -13.88 5.04 -1.48
C GLY A 60 -12.86 4.70 -2.57
N ARG A 61 -11.63 4.30 -2.22
CA ARG A 61 -10.59 3.89 -3.18
C ARG A 61 -10.17 2.44 -2.95
N SER A 62 -9.70 1.80 -4.01
CA SER A 62 -9.27 0.40 -4.01
C SER A 62 -8.20 0.16 -5.07
N CYS A 63 -7.63 -1.05 -5.09
CA CYS A 63 -6.73 -1.47 -6.16
C CYS A 63 -7.36 -1.28 -7.54
N GLN A 64 -8.65 -1.62 -7.67
CA GLN A 64 -9.39 -1.47 -8.91
C GLN A 64 -9.54 -0.01 -9.33
N THR A 65 -9.90 0.91 -8.41
CA THR A 65 -10.03 2.33 -8.79
C THR A 65 -8.68 2.93 -9.15
N ASN A 66 -7.59 2.46 -8.54
CA ASN A 66 -6.23 2.88 -8.87
C ASN A 66 -5.84 2.45 -10.29
N LEU A 67 -6.05 1.17 -10.62
CA LEU A 67 -5.78 0.63 -11.95
C LEU A 67 -6.62 1.34 -13.02
N ILE A 68 -7.92 1.51 -12.79
CA ILE A 68 -8.81 2.20 -13.73
C ILE A 68 -8.37 3.66 -13.93
N ASP A 69 -8.15 4.43 -12.86
CA ASP A 69 -7.74 5.84 -12.97
C ASP A 69 -6.38 6.01 -13.68
N PHE A 70 -5.41 5.13 -13.38
CA PHE A 70 -4.10 5.18 -14.01
C PHE A 70 -4.16 4.81 -15.50
N PHE A 71 -4.80 3.70 -15.83
CA PHE A 71 -4.83 3.20 -17.21
C PHE A 71 -5.86 3.90 -18.09
N ASP A 72 -6.88 4.55 -17.55
CA ASP A 72 -7.72 5.49 -18.30
C ASP A 72 -6.88 6.65 -18.83
N TRP A 73 -5.94 7.19 -18.02
CA TRP A 73 -4.99 8.19 -18.49
C TRP A 73 -4.03 7.64 -19.56
N VAL A 74 -3.46 6.45 -19.34
CA VAL A 74 -2.55 5.79 -20.30
C VAL A 74 -3.24 5.54 -21.64
N THR A 75 -4.45 4.97 -21.63
CA THR A 75 -5.20 4.63 -22.84
C THR A 75 -5.77 5.85 -23.57
N LYS A 76 -6.06 6.96 -22.88
CA LYS A 76 -6.37 8.24 -23.53
C LYS A 76 -5.20 8.79 -24.34
N ILE A 77 -3.97 8.47 -23.95
CA ILE A 77 -2.75 8.83 -24.69
C ILE A 77 -2.44 7.81 -25.80
N ASP A 78 -3.04 6.62 -25.74
CA ASP A 78 -2.92 5.53 -26.73
C ASP A 78 -3.68 5.78 -28.05
N THR A 79 -3.88 7.04 -28.44
CA THR A 79 -4.25 7.41 -29.82
C THR A 79 -3.06 7.25 -30.79
N GLY A 80 -2.24 6.21 -30.58
CA GLY A 80 -1.01 5.91 -31.32
C GLY A 80 0.28 6.46 -30.69
N GLY A 81 0.23 7.01 -29.49
CA GLY A 81 1.40 7.54 -28.76
C GLY A 81 2.25 6.46 -28.08
N ALA A 82 3.36 6.87 -27.47
CA ALA A 82 4.19 6.01 -26.65
C ALA A 82 4.35 6.60 -25.24
N VAL A 83 4.25 5.73 -24.24
CA VAL A 83 4.40 6.12 -22.83
C VAL A 83 5.32 5.15 -22.11
N ASP A 84 5.99 5.65 -21.08
CA ASP A 84 6.80 4.83 -20.18
C ASP A 84 6.21 4.88 -18.78
N ILE A 85 6.07 3.70 -18.16
CA ILE A 85 5.59 3.55 -16.78
C ILE A 85 6.76 3.08 -15.93
N ALA A 86 7.11 3.85 -14.90
CA ALA A 86 8.00 3.38 -13.84
C ALA A 86 7.19 2.88 -12.65
N TYR A 87 7.43 1.62 -12.29
CA TYR A 87 6.96 0.99 -11.06
C TYR A 87 8.06 1.13 -10.01
N LEU A 88 7.73 1.76 -8.89
CA LEU A 88 8.66 2.13 -7.83
C LEU A 88 8.26 1.46 -6.52
N ASP A 89 9.23 0.81 -5.87
CA ASP A 89 9.07 0.06 -4.62
C ASP A 89 9.91 0.74 -3.53
N PHE A 90 9.34 0.92 -2.34
CA PHE A 90 10.06 1.46 -1.19
C PHE A 90 10.71 0.36 -0.35
N SER A 91 11.93 0.59 0.11
CA SER A 91 12.61 -0.30 1.04
C SER A 91 11.98 -0.18 2.44
N LYS A 92 11.21 -1.20 2.84
CA LYS A 92 10.60 -1.30 4.18
C LYS A 92 9.80 -0.05 4.55
N ALA A 93 8.89 0.36 3.68
CA ALA A 93 8.26 1.68 3.71
C ALA A 93 7.65 2.05 5.07
N PHE A 94 6.89 1.13 5.67
CA PHE A 94 6.25 1.33 6.97
C PHE A 94 7.25 1.42 8.13
N ASP A 95 8.39 0.73 8.04
CA ASP A 95 9.38 0.62 9.12
C ASP A 95 10.39 1.80 9.10
N THR A 96 10.49 2.51 7.99
CA THR A 96 11.47 3.59 7.77
C THR A 96 10.90 4.99 7.93
N VAL A 97 9.58 5.12 8.15
CA VAL A 97 8.93 6.42 8.41
C VAL A 97 9.61 7.15 9.57
N THR A 98 10.26 8.28 9.27
CA THR A 98 10.96 9.05 10.30
C THR A 98 9.98 9.80 11.19
N HIS A 99 9.95 9.48 12.49
CA HIS A 99 8.96 10.05 13.44
C HIS A 99 8.97 11.58 13.45
N ARG A 100 10.15 12.21 13.56
CA ARG A 100 10.27 13.68 13.58
C ARG A 100 9.63 14.35 12.35
N ARG A 101 9.85 13.77 11.17
CA ARG A 101 9.31 14.28 9.90
C ARG A 101 7.80 14.10 9.83
N LEU A 102 7.29 12.95 10.27
CA LEU A 102 5.86 12.68 10.38
C LEU A 102 5.18 13.67 11.34
N ILE A 103 5.75 13.90 12.52
CA ILE A 103 5.21 14.86 13.50
C ILE A 103 5.16 16.27 12.91
N ASN A 104 6.20 16.71 12.20
CA ASN A 104 6.19 18.01 11.54
C ASN A 104 5.03 18.14 10.52
N LYS A 105 4.76 17.09 9.74
CA LYS A 105 3.59 17.07 8.83
C LYS A 105 2.26 17.13 9.57
N LEU A 106 2.13 16.41 10.69
CA LEU A 106 0.92 16.45 11.51
C LEU A 106 0.68 17.86 12.09
N GLN A 107 1.74 18.56 12.48
CA GLN A 107 1.66 19.94 12.96
C GLN A 107 1.21 20.91 11.87
N SER A 108 1.54 20.67 10.59
CA SER A 108 1.08 21.50 9.49
C SER A 108 -0.38 21.26 9.09
N LEU A 109 -1.01 20.18 9.54
CA LEU A 109 -2.39 19.80 9.15
C LEU A 109 -3.51 20.50 9.95
N SER A 110 -3.19 21.59 10.67
CA SER A 110 -4.15 22.32 11.54
C SER A 110 -4.95 21.39 12.46
N LEU A 111 -4.29 20.35 12.97
CA LEU A 111 -4.85 19.41 13.94
C LEU A 111 -4.77 19.99 15.35
N ASP A 112 -5.63 19.50 16.24
CA ASP A 112 -5.53 19.79 17.67
C ASP A 112 -4.14 19.37 18.19
N SER A 113 -3.47 20.26 18.92
CA SER A 113 -2.12 20.01 19.46
C SER A 113 -2.08 18.79 20.37
N ASN A 114 -3.16 18.48 21.08
CA ASN A 114 -3.26 17.30 21.94
C ASN A 114 -3.27 16.01 21.12
N ILE A 115 -3.90 16.00 19.94
CA ILE A 115 -3.88 14.84 19.03
C ILE A 115 -2.46 14.60 18.53
N VAL A 116 -1.76 15.66 18.11
CA VAL A 116 -0.38 15.56 17.63
C VAL A 116 0.56 15.08 18.74
N GLU A 117 0.40 15.61 19.95
CA GLU A 117 1.20 15.20 21.10
C GLU A 117 0.94 13.74 21.48
N TRP A 118 -0.32 13.29 21.45
CA TRP A 118 -0.66 11.90 21.67
C TRP A 118 0.00 10.98 20.63
N ILE A 119 -0.02 11.35 19.34
CA ILE A 119 0.64 10.58 18.27
C ILE A 119 2.15 10.55 18.49
N ARG A 120 2.76 11.67 18.92
CA ARG A 120 4.19 11.72 19.26
C ARG A 120 4.51 10.72 20.36
N GLN A 121 3.77 10.74 21.47
CA GLN A 121 3.97 9.81 22.58
C GLN A 121 3.75 8.35 22.17
N TRP A 122 2.77 8.10 21.28
CA TRP A 122 2.50 6.76 20.76
C TRP A 122 3.65 6.20 19.90
N LEU A 123 4.44 7.07 19.26
CA LEU A 123 5.61 6.68 18.45
C LEU A 123 6.91 6.61 19.28
N SER A 124 7.03 7.41 20.34
CA SER A 124 8.23 7.54 21.18
C SER A 124 8.50 6.33 22.09
N ASP A 125 9.78 6.16 22.46
CA ASP A 125 10.30 5.19 23.44
C ASP A 125 9.83 3.73 23.24
N ARG A 126 9.47 3.41 22.00
CA ARG A 126 9.03 2.08 21.64
C ARG A 126 10.21 1.11 21.64
N GLN A 127 9.91 -0.11 22.09
CA GLN A 127 10.83 -1.23 22.05
C GLN A 127 10.19 -2.41 21.32
N GLN A 128 11.02 -3.22 20.68
CA GLN A 128 10.62 -4.46 20.03
C GLN A 128 11.60 -5.58 20.37
N ARG A 129 11.12 -6.82 20.32
CA ARG A 129 11.95 -8.02 20.42
C ARG A 129 11.36 -9.11 19.55
N VAL A 130 12.19 -10.04 19.12
CA VAL A 130 11.76 -11.20 18.33
C VAL A 130 11.57 -12.38 19.27
N VAL A 131 10.52 -13.17 19.03
CA VAL A 131 10.25 -14.41 19.75
C VAL A 131 10.25 -15.56 18.76
N VAL A 132 11.15 -16.52 18.96
CA VAL A 132 11.23 -17.74 18.14
C VAL A 132 11.19 -18.95 19.06
N ASN A 133 10.21 -19.83 18.87
CA ASN A 133 10.03 -21.04 19.69
C ASN A 133 10.03 -20.77 21.21
N GLY A 134 9.41 -19.66 21.63
CA GLY A 134 9.36 -19.25 23.04
C GLY A 134 10.65 -18.63 23.59
N VAL A 135 11.71 -18.52 22.77
CA VAL A 135 12.96 -17.83 23.13
C VAL A 135 12.88 -16.38 22.70
N TYR A 136 13.28 -15.47 23.60
CA TYR A 136 13.22 -14.03 23.42
C TYR A 136 14.59 -13.46 23.05
N SER A 137 14.64 -12.56 22.07
CA SER A 137 15.81 -11.69 21.88
C SER A 137 15.87 -10.61 22.97
N ALA A 138 17.00 -9.91 23.04
CA ALA A 138 17.06 -8.63 23.74
C ALA A 138 16.06 -7.63 23.14
N HIS A 139 15.66 -6.65 23.96
CA HIS A 139 14.85 -5.52 23.49
C HIS A 139 15.71 -4.59 22.63
N GLY A 140 15.20 -4.23 21.45
CA GLY A 140 15.74 -3.20 20.58
C GLY A 140 14.82 -1.98 20.57
N LEU A 141 15.41 -0.79 20.53
CA LEU A 141 14.65 0.46 20.38
C LEU A 141 14.08 0.58 18.97
N VAL A 142 12.88 1.14 18.86
CA VAL A 142 12.22 1.46 17.60
C VAL A 142 12.33 2.96 17.35
N THR A 143 13.31 3.35 16.54
CA THR A 143 13.64 4.75 16.26
C THR A 143 12.94 5.32 15.02
N SER A 144 12.29 4.47 14.23
CA SER A 144 11.53 4.83 13.04
C SER A 144 10.38 3.86 12.81
N GLY A 145 9.51 4.25 11.88
CA GLY A 145 8.42 3.43 11.39
C GLY A 145 7.11 3.63 12.16
N VAL A 146 6.01 3.38 11.46
CA VAL A 146 4.69 3.29 12.07
C VAL A 146 4.36 1.81 12.32
N PRO A 147 3.75 1.45 13.45
CA PRO A 147 3.53 0.04 13.79
C PRO A 147 2.58 -0.63 12.79
N GLN A 148 3.07 -1.68 12.15
CA GLN A 148 2.28 -2.53 11.26
C GLN A 148 1.18 -3.25 12.05
N GLY A 149 -0.01 -3.39 11.44
CA GLY A 149 -1.19 -3.96 12.10
C GLY A 149 -1.95 -3.00 13.03
N SER A 150 -1.45 -1.77 13.21
CA SER A 150 -2.21 -0.72 13.91
C SER A 150 -3.25 -0.07 12.99
N VAL A 151 -4.32 0.47 13.58
CA VAL A 151 -5.36 1.21 12.84
C VAL A 151 -4.83 2.55 12.31
N LEU A 152 -3.92 3.20 13.04
CA LEU A 152 -3.38 4.52 12.71
C LEU A 152 -2.19 4.46 11.75
N GLY A 153 -1.40 3.39 11.77
CA GLY A 153 -0.19 3.26 10.95
C GLY A 153 -0.44 3.56 9.47
N PRO A 154 -1.45 2.97 8.82
CA PRO A 154 -1.77 3.27 7.42
C PRO A 154 -2.15 4.73 7.15
N ILE A 155 -2.90 5.37 8.05
CA ILE A 155 -3.30 6.78 7.90
C ILE A 155 -2.07 7.69 8.02
N LEU A 156 -1.23 7.43 9.02
CA LEU A 156 0.00 8.18 9.23
C LEU A 156 0.98 8.00 8.07
N PHE A 157 1.03 6.80 7.47
CA PHE A 157 1.81 6.54 6.28
C PHE A 157 1.29 7.37 5.08
N ASN A 158 -0.02 7.41 4.86
CA ASN A 158 -0.62 8.24 3.81
C ASN A 158 -0.29 9.73 3.98
N ILE A 159 -0.36 10.25 5.21
CA ILE A 159 0.06 11.62 5.53
C ILE A 159 1.54 11.81 5.23
N PHE A 160 2.37 10.84 5.59
CA PHE A 160 3.81 10.89 5.36
C PHE A 160 4.16 10.97 3.87
N VAL A 161 3.49 10.20 3.01
CA VAL A 161 3.77 10.18 1.57
C VAL A 161 2.93 11.19 0.77
N GLY A 162 1.99 11.91 1.38
CA GLY A 162 0.98 12.70 0.65
C GLY A 162 1.48 13.88 -0.19
N ASP A 163 2.76 14.24 -0.12
CA ASP A 163 3.38 15.28 -0.97
C ASP A 163 4.38 14.70 -1.98
N ILE A 164 4.51 13.37 -2.07
CA ILE A 164 5.46 12.69 -2.97
C ILE A 164 5.28 13.09 -4.44
N ALA A 165 4.04 13.37 -4.82
CA ALA A 165 3.69 13.70 -6.18
C ALA A 165 3.64 15.21 -6.46
N GLU A 166 4.07 16.04 -5.50
CA GLU A 166 4.13 17.49 -5.67
C GLU A 166 5.18 17.88 -6.72
N GLY A 167 4.79 18.75 -7.65
CA GLY A 167 5.66 19.21 -8.73
C GLY A 167 5.99 18.17 -9.81
N ILE A 168 5.40 16.97 -9.77
CA ILE A 168 5.54 15.95 -10.82
C ILE A 168 4.56 16.24 -11.96
N ASN A 169 5.04 16.22 -13.21
CA ASN A 169 4.21 16.50 -14.38
C ASN A 169 3.52 15.24 -14.92
N GLY A 170 4.17 14.08 -14.82
CA GLY A 170 3.58 12.80 -15.20
C GLY A 170 2.37 12.38 -14.35
N LYS A 171 1.61 11.39 -14.82
CA LYS A 171 0.53 10.76 -14.04
C LYS A 171 1.17 9.91 -12.95
N VAL A 172 0.86 10.21 -11.69
CA VAL A 172 1.30 9.43 -10.54
C VAL A 172 0.08 8.81 -9.87
N CYS A 173 0.19 7.54 -9.52
CA CYS A 173 -0.79 6.84 -8.68
C CYS A 173 -0.03 6.08 -7.58
N LEU A 174 -0.57 6.16 -6.37
CA LEU A 174 -0.03 5.47 -5.21
C LEU A 174 -1.07 4.50 -4.64
N PHE A 175 -0.58 3.38 -4.12
CA PHE A 175 -1.36 2.48 -3.29
C PHE A 175 -0.49 2.02 -2.13
N ALA A 176 -0.68 2.65 -0.97
CA ALA A 176 0.25 2.50 0.15
C ALA A 176 1.68 2.84 -0.32
N ASP A 177 2.61 1.89 -0.19
CA ASP A 177 4.00 1.98 -0.60
C ASP A 177 4.22 1.76 -2.10
N ASP A 178 3.30 1.12 -2.80
CA ASP A 178 3.38 0.96 -4.25
C ASP A 178 3.20 2.33 -4.92
N THR A 179 4.22 2.78 -5.66
CA THR A 179 4.18 4.04 -6.40
C THR A 179 4.42 3.77 -7.88
N LYS A 180 3.59 4.34 -8.74
CA LYS A 180 3.83 4.32 -10.19
C LYS A 180 3.67 5.69 -10.80
N ILE A 181 4.54 5.97 -11.77
CA ILE A 181 4.52 7.21 -12.55
C ILE A 181 4.53 6.87 -14.04
N CYS A 182 3.75 7.60 -14.83
CA CYS A 182 3.72 7.50 -16.27
C CYS A 182 3.93 8.86 -16.93
N ASN A 183 4.76 8.86 -17.98
CA ASN A 183 4.97 10.02 -18.84
C ASN A 183 4.84 9.62 -20.31
N ARG A 184 4.39 10.57 -21.13
CA ARG A 184 4.40 10.45 -22.59
C ARG A 184 5.81 10.69 -23.12
N VAL A 185 6.31 9.80 -23.97
CA VAL A 185 7.72 9.77 -24.42
C VAL A 185 7.91 9.87 -25.93
N ASP A 186 6.83 9.84 -26.72
CA ASP A 186 6.84 10.10 -28.17
C ASP A 186 6.84 11.59 -28.54
N VAL A 187 6.88 12.48 -27.55
CA VAL A 187 6.92 13.95 -27.75
C VAL A 187 8.31 14.51 -27.49
N PRO A 188 8.71 15.63 -28.15
CA PRO A 188 9.93 16.33 -27.81
C PRO A 188 10.00 16.66 -26.32
N GLY A 189 11.08 16.25 -25.66
CA GLY A 189 11.27 16.45 -24.22
C GLY A 189 10.55 15.44 -23.32
N GLY A 190 9.75 14.50 -23.84
CA GLY A 190 9.02 13.51 -23.04
C GLY A 190 9.94 12.60 -22.20
N ILE A 191 11.03 12.12 -22.80
CA ILE A 191 12.06 11.35 -22.07
C ILE A 191 12.70 12.22 -20.98
N SER A 192 13.07 13.47 -21.31
CA SER A 192 13.65 14.41 -20.35
C SER A 192 12.71 14.73 -19.21
N GLN A 193 11.40 14.82 -19.48
CA GLN A 193 10.36 15.02 -18.49
C GLN A 193 10.26 13.83 -17.53
N MET A 194 10.25 12.60 -18.06
CA MET A 194 10.27 11.39 -17.25
C MET A 194 11.52 11.34 -16.35
N THR A 195 12.71 11.61 -16.90
CA THR A 195 13.95 11.67 -16.13
C THR A 195 13.91 12.75 -15.05
N ASN A 196 13.36 13.92 -15.34
CA ASN A 196 13.20 15.01 -14.36
C ASN A 196 12.25 14.61 -13.24
N ASP A 197 11.11 13.99 -13.55
CA ASP A 197 10.15 13.56 -12.53
C ASP A 197 10.70 12.43 -11.65
N LEU A 198 11.43 11.45 -12.22
CA LEU A 198 12.19 10.47 -11.44
C LEU A 198 13.25 11.15 -10.55
N GLY A 199 13.90 12.20 -11.05
CA GLY A 199 14.83 13.02 -10.28
C GLY A 199 14.17 13.76 -9.10
N LYS A 200 12.93 14.24 -9.27
CA LYS A 200 12.14 14.83 -8.17
C LYS A 200 11.76 13.78 -7.13
N LEU A 201 11.32 12.60 -7.57
CA LEU A 201 11.01 11.47 -6.68
C LEU A 201 12.24 11.02 -5.89
N LYS A 202 13.41 10.94 -6.53
CA LYS A 202 14.69 10.67 -5.87
C LYS A 202 14.98 11.71 -4.78
N LYS A 203 14.91 13.01 -5.12
CA LYS A 203 15.15 14.10 -4.15
C LYS A 203 14.15 14.06 -2.99
N TRP A 204 12.88 13.79 -3.29
CA TRP A 204 11.84 13.62 -2.27
C TRP A 204 12.16 12.43 -1.36
N SER A 205 12.56 11.29 -1.92
CA SER A 205 12.93 10.09 -1.18
C SER A 205 14.14 10.32 -0.25
N GLU A 206 15.17 11.00 -0.76
CA GLU A 206 16.36 11.41 0.02
C GLU A 206 15.99 12.39 1.13
N LEU A 207 15.15 13.39 0.80
CA LEU A 207 14.65 14.34 1.76
C LEU A 207 13.90 13.59 2.85
N TRP A 208 12.86 12.81 2.54
CA TRP A 208 11.99 12.17 3.54
C TRP A 208 12.59 10.92 4.19
N GLN A 209 13.79 10.50 3.77
CA GLN A 209 14.48 9.30 4.27
C GLN A 209 13.67 8.01 4.04
N LEU A 210 12.94 7.96 2.92
CA LEU A 210 12.13 6.83 2.49
C LEU A 210 12.70 6.29 1.18
N SER A 211 13.77 5.49 1.28
CA SER A 211 14.56 5.04 0.13
C SER A 211 13.84 4.04 -0.77
N PHE A 212 13.98 4.19 -2.08
CA PHE A 212 13.52 3.18 -3.04
C PHE A 212 14.38 1.91 -2.98
N ASN A 213 13.74 0.76 -3.19
CA ASN A 213 14.40 -0.50 -3.50
C ASN A 213 14.64 -0.58 -5.01
N VAL A 214 15.74 0.02 -5.47
CA VAL A 214 15.96 0.24 -6.91
C VAL A 214 16.01 -1.06 -7.72
N ASP A 215 16.45 -2.17 -7.11
CA ASP A 215 16.49 -3.48 -7.77
C ASP A 215 15.08 -4.04 -8.08
N LYS A 216 14.10 -3.66 -7.26
CA LYS A 216 12.70 -3.99 -7.47
C LYS A 216 11.96 -3.00 -8.36
N CYS A 217 12.47 -1.78 -8.51
CA CYS A 217 11.90 -0.81 -9.43
C CYS A 217 12.03 -1.29 -10.88
N LYS A 218 10.98 -1.09 -11.68
CA LYS A 218 10.91 -1.53 -13.08
C LYS A 218 10.46 -0.39 -13.98
N ILE A 219 10.84 -0.46 -15.25
CA ILE A 219 10.29 0.39 -16.32
C ILE A 219 9.57 -0.47 -17.34
N MET A 220 8.35 -0.09 -17.72
CA MET A 220 7.59 -0.73 -18.78
C MET A 220 7.37 0.27 -19.90
N HIS A 221 7.70 -0.13 -21.13
CA HIS A 221 7.58 0.70 -22.32
C HIS A 221 6.32 0.31 -23.09
N LEU A 222 5.39 1.25 -23.27
CA LEU A 222 4.15 1.04 -23.99
C LEU A 222 4.12 1.82 -25.30
N GLY A 223 3.44 1.27 -26.30
CA GLY A 223 3.23 1.90 -27.60
C GLY A 223 4.20 1.44 -28.70
N ARG A 224 3.71 1.36 -29.95
CA ARG A 224 4.42 0.71 -31.07
C ARG A 224 5.72 1.39 -31.51
N LYS A 225 5.85 2.70 -31.27
CA LYS A 225 7.02 3.51 -31.66
C LYS A 225 7.77 4.04 -30.44
N ASN A 226 7.70 3.31 -29.33
CA ASN A 226 8.36 3.72 -28.10
C ASN A 226 9.90 3.73 -28.28
N PRO A 227 10.60 4.82 -27.91
CA PRO A 227 12.06 4.91 -28.02
C PRO A 227 12.82 3.98 -27.08
N ARG A 228 12.14 3.36 -26.10
CA ARG A 228 12.68 2.45 -25.09
C ARG A 228 13.89 3.06 -24.37
N ALA A 229 13.69 4.27 -23.87
CA ALA A 229 14.74 5.03 -23.20
C ALA A 229 15.16 4.35 -21.88
N GLU A 230 16.45 4.41 -21.58
CA GLU A 230 16.96 3.97 -20.28
C GLU A 230 16.79 5.07 -19.23
N TYR A 231 16.26 4.69 -18.07
CA TYR A 231 16.09 5.58 -16.94
C TYR A 231 16.93 5.13 -15.75
N ARG A 232 17.42 6.09 -14.97
CA ARG A 232 18.22 5.85 -13.77
C ARG A 232 17.57 6.49 -12.56
N ILE A 233 17.64 5.79 -11.43
CA ILE A 233 17.37 6.35 -10.10
C ILE A 233 18.61 6.10 -9.27
N PHE A 234 19.15 7.17 -8.65
CA PHE A 234 20.50 7.14 -8.10
C PHE A 234 21.51 6.77 -9.18
N ASP A 235 22.36 5.76 -8.93
CA ASP A 235 23.37 5.28 -9.87
C ASP A 235 22.97 3.98 -10.59
N THR A 236 21.71 3.54 -10.44
CA THR A 236 21.23 2.26 -10.98
C THR A 236 20.23 2.49 -12.11
N VAL A 237 20.41 1.75 -13.21
CA VAL A 237 19.47 1.71 -14.35
C VAL A 237 18.25 0.86 -13.97
N LEU A 238 17.06 1.39 -14.22
CA LEU A 238 15.81 0.65 -14.01
C LEU A 238 15.73 -0.53 -14.97
N THR A 239 15.37 -1.70 -14.44
CA THR A 239 15.20 -2.89 -15.27
C THR A 239 13.94 -2.77 -16.12
N SER A 240 14.08 -2.91 -17.45
CA SER A 240 12.94 -2.96 -18.36
C SER A 240 12.16 -4.27 -18.20
N THR A 241 10.83 -4.21 -18.26
CA THR A 241 9.96 -5.37 -18.16
C THR A 241 8.85 -5.35 -19.21
N SER A 242 8.51 -6.53 -19.76
CA SER A 242 7.39 -6.74 -20.67
C SER A 242 6.10 -7.14 -19.96
N GLU A 243 6.19 -7.63 -18.71
CA GLU A 243 5.05 -7.93 -17.85
C GLU A 243 5.36 -7.52 -16.40
N GLU A 244 4.44 -6.83 -15.74
CA GLU A 244 4.60 -6.41 -14.34
C GLU A 244 3.32 -6.65 -13.54
N LYS A 245 3.46 -6.97 -12.25
CA LYS A 245 2.32 -7.21 -11.38
C LYS A 245 1.95 -5.91 -10.66
N ASP A 246 0.95 -5.21 -11.18
CA ASP A 246 0.41 -3.97 -10.61
C ASP A 246 -0.80 -4.29 -9.72
N LEU A 247 -0.66 -4.10 -8.40
CA LEU A 247 -1.71 -4.32 -7.40
C LEU A 247 -2.43 -5.68 -7.50
N GLY A 248 -1.70 -6.72 -7.89
CA GLY A 248 -2.26 -8.07 -8.03
C GLY A 248 -2.74 -8.44 -9.42
N VAL A 249 -2.68 -7.52 -10.39
CA VAL A 249 -3.06 -7.73 -11.79
C VAL A 249 -1.79 -7.72 -12.66
N ILE A 250 -1.67 -8.67 -13.58
CA ILE A 250 -0.58 -8.69 -14.56
C ILE A 250 -0.90 -7.66 -15.66
N ILE A 251 0.01 -6.71 -15.84
CA ILE A 251 0.02 -5.74 -16.92
C ILE A 251 1.09 -6.16 -17.91
N SER A 252 0.77 -6.20 -19.20
CA SER A 252 1.72 -6.48 -20.27
C SER A 252 2.04 -5.22 -21.08
N GLU A 253 3.22 -5.20 -21.72
CA GLU A 253 3.64 -4.08 -22.58
C GLU A 253 2.73 -3.83 -23.79
N ASP A 254 2.00 -4.86 -24.22
CA ASP A 254 1.02 -4.79 -25.29
C ASP A 254 -0.41 -4.55 -24.80
N LEU A 255 -0.57 -4.33 -23.48
CA LEU A 255 -1.83 -4.15 -22.75
C LEU A 255 -2.86 -5.28 -22.97
N LYS A 256 -2.45 -6.43 -23.51
CA LYS A 256 -3.33 -7.59 -23.64
C LYS A 256 -3.52 -8.28 -22.30
N VAL A 257 -4.79 -8.45 -21.94
CA VAL A 257 -5.20 -9.09 -20.68
C VAL A 257 -5.04 -10.60 -20.65
N SER A 258 -4.57 -11.23 -21.74
CA SER A 258 -4.49 -12.68 -21.89
C SER A 258 -3.66 -13.35 -20.79
N SER A 259 -2.52 -12.76 -20.42
CA SER A 259 -1.65 -13.29 -19.36
C SER A 259 -2.36 -13.27 -18.00
N GLN A 260 -3.03 -12.16 -17.66
CA GLN A 260 -3.84 -12.03 -16.46
C GLN A 260 -5.02 -13.02 -16.45
N CYS A 261 -5.78 -13.14 -17.54
CA CYS A 261 -6.90 -14.06 -17.66
C CYS A 261 -6.47 -15.51 -17.41
N ASN A 262 -5.38 -15.94 -18.05
CA ASN A 262 -4.84 -17.28 -17.88
C ASN A 262 -4.36 -17.51 -16.44
N ARG A 263 -3.71 -16.53 -15.82
CA ARG A 263 -3.28 -16.61 -14.42
C ARG A 263 -4.46 -16.72 -13.46
N ALA A 264 -5.48 -15.87 -13.62
CA ALA A 264 -6.68 -15.87 -12.80
C ALA A 264 -7.43 -17.22 -12.90
N ALA A 265 -7.67 -17.69 -14.13
CA ALA A 265 -8.31 -18.99 -14.39
C ALA A 265 -7.49 -20.16 -13.81
N GLY A 266 -6.17 -20.13 -13.97
CA GLY A 266 -5.27 -21.15 -13.41
C GLY A 266 -5.27 -21.17 -11.88
N ASN A 267 -5.27 -20.01 -11.22
CA ASN A 267 -5.36 -19.90 -9.76
C ASN A 267 -6.70 -20.43 -9.25
N ALA A 268 -7.80 -20.01 -9.87
CA ALA A 268 -9.13 -20.48 -9.54
C ALA A 268 -9.27 -22.00 -9.71
N SER A 269 -8.76 -22.55 -10.82
CA SER A 269 -8.80 -23.99 -11.10
C SER A 269 -7.99 -24.79 -10.08
N ARG A 270 -6.80 -24.30 -9.71
CA ARG A 270 -5.99 -24.92 -8.65
C ARG A 270 -6.71 -24.92 -7.31
N MET A 271 -7.29 -23.78 -6.92
CA MET A 271 -8.05 -23.67 -5.67
C MET A 271 -9.29 -24.56 -5.67
N LEU A 272 -10.00 -24.64 -6.80
CA LEU A 272 -11.13 -25.55 -6.97
C LEU A 272 -10.69 -27.01 -6.82
N GLY A 273 -9.54 -27.39 -7.39
CA GLY A 273 -8.94 -28.71 -7.19
C GLY A 273 -8.59 -28.99 -5.73
N CYS A 274 -8.09 -28.00 -4.99
CA CYS A 274 -7.83 -28.13 -3.55
C CYS A 274 -9.11 -28.33 -2.74
N VAL A 275 -10.16 -27.54 -2.99
CA VAL A 275 -11.48 -27.72 -2.37
C VAL A 275 -12.05 -29.11 -2.72
N GLY A 276 -11.91 -29.51 -3.98
CA GLY A 276 -12.32 -30.82 -4.48
C GLY A 276 -11.60 -31.97 -3.76
N ARG A 277 -10.29 -31.90 -3.52
CA ARG A 277 -9.56 -32.98 -2.86
C ARG A 277 -9.60 -32.93 -1.33
N GLY A 278 -9.63 -31.73 -0.74
CA GLY A 278 -9.51 -31.53 0.71
C GLY A 278 -10.81 -31.64 1.48
N ILE A 279 -11.96 -31.48 0.83
CA ILE A 279 -13.28 -31.51 1.49
C ILE A 279 -14.00 -32.80 1.14
N SER A 280 -14.26 -33.61 2.18
CA SER A 280 -14.95 -34.91 2.02
C SER A 280 -16.44 -34.73 1.69
N SER A 281 -17.09 -33.70 2.25
CA SER A 281 -18.50 -33.43 2.00
C SER A 281 -18.72 -32.85 0.59
N ARG A 282 -19.64 -33.46 -0.16
CA ARG A 282 -20.10 -32.97 -1.49
C ARG A 282 -21.44 -32.24 -1.45
N LYS A 283 -21.94 -31.99 -0.25
CA LYS A 283 -23.20 -31.26 -0.02
C LYS A 283 -23.08 -29.83 -0.56
N ARG A 284 -24.10 -29.35 -1.26
CA ARG A 284 -24.14 -28.01 -1.86
C ARG A 284 -23.95 -26.93 -0.81
N GLU A 285 -24.50 -27.14 0.38
CA GLU A 285 -24.48 -26.23 1.52
C GLU A 285 -23.04 -26.00 2.04
N VAL A 286 -22.12 -26.94 1.77
CA VAL A 286 -20.71 -26.83 2.13
C VAL A 286 -19.88 -26.32 0.96
N LEU A 287 -20.08 -26.86 -0.24
CA LEU A 287 -19.27 -26.51 -1.41
C LEU A 287 -19.53 -25.09 -1.91
N MET A 288 -20.77 -24.60 -1.86
CA MET A 288 -21.11 -23.27 -2.37
C MET A 288 -20.44 -22.13 -1.58
N PRO A 289 -20.48 -22.11 -0.24
CA PRO A 289 -19.72 -21.12 0.53
C PRO A 289 -18.21 -21.18 0.24
N LEU A 290 -17.62 -22.37 0.17
CA LEU A 290 -16.20 -22.55 -0.10
C LEU A 290 -15.80 -22.05 -1.50
N TYR A 291 -16.59 -22.36 -2.52
CA TYR A 291 -16.37 -21.84 -3.87
C TYR A 291 -16.40 -20.30 -3.88
N ARG A 292 -17.41 -19.70 -3.25
CA ARG A 292 -17.56 -18.24 -3.19
C ARG A 292 -16.44 -17.55 -2.41
N ALA A 293 -15.94 -18.19 -1.36
CA ALA A 293 -14.92 -17.61 -0.49
C ALA A 293 -13.48 -17.83 -0.99
N LEU A 294 -13.21 -18.95 -1.69
CA LEU A 294 -11.84 -19.36 -2.03
C LEU A 294 -11.57 -19.34 -3.54
N VAL A 295 -12.53 -19.76 -4.37
CA VAL A 295 -12.32 -19.90 -5.82
C VAL A 295 -12.70 -18.63 -6.56
N ARG A 296 -13.93 -18.16 -6.35
CA ARG A 296 -14.51 -16.98 -7.02
C ARG A 296 -13.65 -15.71 -6.90
N PRO A 297 -13.02 -15.38 -5.75
CA PRO A 297 -12.24 -14.15 -5.64
C PRO A 297 -11.05 -14.08 -6.62
N HIS A 298 -10.46 -15.22 -6.99
CA HIS A 298 -9.39 -15.24 -7.98
C HIS A 298 -9.84 -14.81 -9.38
N LEU A 299 -11.13 -14.97 -9.71
CA LEU A 299 -11.71 -14.60 -11.00
C LEU A 299 -12.26 -13.17 -11.00
N GLU A 300 -12.68 -12.66 -9.84
CA GLU A 300 -13.38 -11.37 -9.75
C GLU A 300 -12.49 -10.22 -9.28
N TYR A 301 -11.31 -10.51 -8.73
CA TYR A 301 -10.40 -9.48 -8.27
C TYR A 301 -10.00 -8.51 -9.40
N CYS A 302 -10.37 -7.24 -9.23
CA CYS A 302 -10.16 -6.15 -10.19
C CYS A 302 -10.64 -6.45 -11.62
N VAL A 303 -11.66 -7.30 -11.78
CA VAL A 303 -12.12 -7.78 -13.11
C VAL A 303 -12.60 -6.65 -14.01
N GLN A 304 -13.15 -5.58 -13.45
CA GLN A 304 -13.61 -4.40 -14.17
C GLN A 304 -12.46 -3.67 -14.91
N TYR A 305 -11.21 -3.90 -14.53
CA TYR A 305 -10.06 -3.36 -15.25
C TYR A 305 -9.68 -4.26 -16.45
N TRP A 306 -9.52 -5.56 -16.23
CA TRP A 306 -8.96 -6.47 -17.24
C TRP A 306 -10.02 -7.23 -18.06
N ARG A 307 -11.30 -7.04 -17.74
CA ARG A 307 -12.45 -7.49 -18.53
C ARG A 307 -13.65 -6.54 -18.30
N PRO A 308 -13.52 -5.27 -18.75
CA PRO A 308 -14.54 -4.23 -18.59
C PRO A 308 -15.84 -4.53 -19.36
#